data_AF-J9ETD6-F1
#
_entry.id   AF-J9ETD6-F1
#
_cell.length_a   1.000
_cell.length_b   1.000
_cell.length_c   1.000
_cell.angle_alpha   90.00
_cell.angle_beta   90.00
_cell.angle_gamma   90.00
#
_symmetry.space_group_name_H-M   'P 1'
#
loop_
_entity.id
_entity.type
_entity.pdbx_description
1 polymer ?
#
loop_
_entity_poly.entity_id
_entity_poly.type
_entity_poly.pdbx_seq_one_letter_code
_entity_poly.pdbx_strand_id
1 'polypeptide(L)'
;MAESSNEYKVPIGLRPLLEALVRETLRTQPIDLISFSILFFDILQKHRKQNNAEDVLKDSALYESFKIDLQKQYHEKDKMTERSLEPLEEAATKIQAAYRGHIVRVNPQKFGLSKKKTDVVCSSTDRINLLDAEKNFELVLIR
;
A
#
# COMPACT_ATOMS: atom_id res chain seq x y z
N MET A 1 27.53 -20.44 39.48
CA MET A 1 26.49 -19.43 39.24
C MET A 1 27.12 -18.36 38.37
N ALA A 2 26.63 -18.16 37.15
CA ALA A 2 27.24 -17.22 36.20
C ALA A 2 26.71 -15.81 36.47
N GLU A 3 27.60 -14.90 36.84
CA GLU A 3 27.31 -13.47 36.93
C GLU A 3 27.07 -12.94 35.52
N SER A 4 25.85 -12.48 35.24
CA SER A 4 25.53 -11.78 34.00
C SER A 4 26.24 -10.42 34.01
N SER A 5 27.28 -10.28 33.19
CA SER A 5 28.03 -9.04 32.98
C SER A 5 27.10 -7.91 32.51
N ASN A 6 26.80 -6.97 33.42
CA ASN A 6 25.96 -5.79 33.19
C ASN A 6 26.68 -4.70 32.35
N GLU A 7 27.25 -5.08 31.20
CA GLU A 7 27.99 -4.14 30.35
C GLU A 7 27.06 -3.28 29.47
N TYR A 8 25.82 -3.71 29.27
CA TYR A 8 24.83 -2.99 28.47
C TYR A 8 23.78 -2.30 29.34
N LYS A 9 23.82 -0.97 29.36
CA LYS A 9 22.81 -0.14 30.04
C LYS A 9 21.65 0.16 29.08
N VAL A 10 20.43 -0.15 29.51
CA VAL A 10 19.22 0.21 28.78
C VAL A 10 18.91 1.70 28.98
N PRO A 11 18.64 2.48 27.92
CA PRO A 11 18.23 3.86 28.04
C PRO A 11 16.93 4.01 28.84
N ILE A 12 16.88 4.98 29.75
CA ILE A 12 15.76 5.19 30.68
C ILE A 12 14.40 5.40 29.98
N GLY A 13 14.41 5.95 28.76
CA GLY A 13 13.21 6.23 27.97
C GLY A 13 12.77 5.10 27.05
N LEU A 14 13.57 4.03 26.89
CA LEU A 14 13.28 2.98 25.90
C LEU A 14 12.05 2.17 26.29
N ARG A 15 11.96 1.75 27.56
CA ARG A 15 10.85 0.95 28.07
C ARG A 15 9.49 1.65 27.90
N PRO A 16 9.27 2.88 28.40
CA PRO A 16 7.99 3.55 28.21
C PRO A 16 7.67 3.85 26.74
N LEU A 17 8.69 4.10 25.90
CA LEU A 17 8.50 4.28 24.45
C LEU A 17 7.95 3.03 23.77
N LEU A 18 8.58 1.88 24.03
CA LEU A 18 8.15 0.60 23.47
C LEU A 18 6.78 0.19 24.00
N GLU A 19 6.52 0.44 25.28
CA GLU A 19 5.23 0.17 25.89
C GLU A 19 4.11 0.99 25.24
N ALA A 20 4.34 2.28 24.97
CA ALA A 20 3.39 3.13 24.25
C ALA A 20 3.15 2.63 22.82
N LEU A 21 4.20 2.28 22.07
CA LEU A 21 4.07 1.73 20.71
C LEU A 21 3.22 0.45 20.72
N VAL A 22 3.50 -0.47 21.64
CA VAL A 22 2.77 -1.74 21.75
C VAL A 22 1.32 -1.50 22.16
N ARG A 23 1.05 -0.61 23.12
CA ARG A 23 -0.32 -0.24 23.52
C ARG A 23 -1.14 0.26 22.33
N GLU A 24 -0.58 1.16 21.53
CA GLU A 24 -1.30 1.70 20.36
C GLU A 24 -1.42 0.68 19.22
N THR A 25 -0.45 -0.24 19.08
CA THR A 25 -0.54 -1.36 18.14
C THR A 25 -1.68 -2.31 18.51
N LEU A 26 -1.78 -2.70 19.78
CA LEU A 26 -2.83 -3.60 20.26
C LEU A 26 -4.22 -2.96 20.17
N ARG A 27 -4.29 -1.63 20.31
CA ARG A 27 -5.53 -0.86 20.18
C ARG A 27 -6.00 -0.74 18.74
N THR A 28 -5.09 -0.37 17.83
CA THR A 28 -5.41 -0.07 16.43
C THR A 28 -5.47 -1.34 15.57
N GLN A 29 -4.79 -2.42 16.00
CA GLN A 29 -4.64 -3.67 15.25
C GLN A 29 -4.28 -3.43 13.77
N PRO A 30 -3.18 -2.71 13.49
CA PRO A 30 -2.81 -2.37 12.12
C PRO A 30 -2.42 -3.63 11.32
N ILE A 31 -2.74 -3.63 10.03
CA ILE A 31 -2.36 -4.72 9.10
C ILE A 31 -0.85 -4.69 8.84
N ASP A 32 -0.28 -3.50 8.67
CA ASP A 32 1.16 -3.28 8.51
C ASP A 32 1.76 -2.58 9.73
N LEU A 33 2.42 -3.38 10.57
CA LEU A 33 3.09 -2.91 11.77
C LEU A 33 4.24 -1.93 11.49
N ILE A 34 4.96 -2.10 10.38
CA ILE A 34 6.14 -1.27 10.08
C ILE A 34 5.69 0.12 9.68
N SER A 35 4.73 0.22 8.75
CA SER A 35 4.13 1.50 8.37
C SER A 35 3.47 2.20 9.56
N PHE A 36 2.79 1.46 10.44
CA PHE A 36 2.23 1.99 11.68
C PHE A 36 3.32 2.54 12.62
N SER A 37 4.43 1.81 12.78
CA SER A 37 5.53 2.23 13.65
C SER A 37 6.19 3.52 13.16
N ILE A 38 6.39 3.66 11.84
CA ILE A 38 6.91 4.90 11.24
C ILE A 38 5.97 6.06 11.56
N LEU A 39 4.65 5.88 11.31
CA LEU A 39 3.65 6.90 11.61
C LEU A 39 3.64 7.29 13.09
N PHE A 40 3.72 6.31 13.99
CA PHE A 40 3.79 6.52 15.43
C PHE A 40 4.98 7.42 15.80
N PHE A 41 6.18 7.10 15.33
CA PHE A 41 7.38 7.88 15.65
C PHE A 41 7.38 9.28 15.02
N ASP A 42 6.82 9.44 13.82
CA ASP A 42 6.68 10.74 13.17
C ASP A 42 5.77 11.68 13.96
N ILE A 43 4.60 11.17 14.38
CA ILE A 43 3.64 11.94 15.15
C ILE A 43 4.20 12.23 16.55
N LEU A 44 4.89 11.26 17.17
CA LEU A 44 5.50 11.46 18.48
C LEU A 44 6.58 12.55 18.43
N GLN A 45 7.43 12.54 17.39
CA GLN A 45 8.44 13.59 17.18
C GLN A 45 7.81 14.96 16.95
N LYS A 46 6.70 15.03 16.20
CA LYS A 46 5.95 16.28 15.97
C LYS A 46 5.45 16.86 17.30
N HIS A 47 4.81 16.04 18.12
CA HIS A 47 4.30 16.46 19.43
C HIS A 47 5.42 16.91 20.38
N ARG A 48 6.57 16.22 20.38
CA ARG A 48 7.75 16.62 21.18
C ARG A 48 8.33 17.99 20.76
N LYS A 49 8.35 18.27 19.46
CA LYS A 49 8.80 19.57 18.91
C LYS A 49 7.83 20.69 19.27
N GLN A 50 6.54 20.41 19.34
CA GLN A 50 5.50 21.40 19.66
C GLN A 50 5.44 21.73 21.15
N ASN A 51 5.67 20.74 22.02
CA ASN A 51 5.54 20.88 23.48
C ASN A 51 6.89 21.13 24.19
N ASN A 52 7.90 21.69 23.51
CA ASN A 52 9.21 22.06 24.11
C ASN A 52 9.84 20.96 24.99
N ALA A 53 10.04 19.76 24.43
CA ALA A 53 10.73 18.63 25.07
C ALA A 53 10.09 18.04 26.34
N GLU A 54 8.85 18.43 26.68
CA GLU A 54 8.07 17.72 27.70
C GLU A 54 7.87 16.25 27.30
N ASP A 55 7.88 15.34 28.29
CA ASP A 55 7.70 13.91 28.06
C ASP A 55 6.24 13.59 27.72
N VAL A 56 5.91 13.74 26.43
CA VAL A 56 4.58 13.49 25.83
C VAL A 56 3.95 12.16 26.27
N LEU A 57 4.77 11.14 26.57
CA LEU A 57 4.29 9.82 26.96
C LEU A 57 3.94 9.69 28.45
N LYS A 58 4.42 10.61 29.30
CA LYS A 58 4.13 10.62 30.73
C LYS A 58 2.96 11.54 31.08
N ASP A 59 2.86 12.67 30.40
CA ASP A 59 1.76 13.59 30.63
C ASP A 59 0.47 13.03 30.00
N SER A 60 -0.57 12.89 30.83
CA SER A 60 -1.84 12.31 30.39
C SER A 60 -2.53 13.14 29.31
N ALA A 61 -2.51 14.48 29.41
CA ALA A 61 -3.19 15.35 28.46
C ALA A 61 -2.45 15.38 27.12
N LEU A 62 -1.12 15.44 27.15
CA LEU A 62 -0.30 15.35 25.94
C LEU A 62 -0.46 13.99 25.26
N TYR A 63 -0.45 12.90 26.03
CA TYR A 63 -0.64 11.55 25.50
C TYR A 63 -2.01 11.39 24.82
N GLU A 64 -3.09 11.96 25.39
CA GLU A 64 -4.41 11.94 24.74
C GLU A 64 -4.38 12.71 23.41
N SER A 65 -3.80 13.91 23.37
CA SER A 65 -3.69 14.67 22.12
C SER A 65 -2.90 13.93 21.04
N PHE A 66 -1.80 13.28 21.43
CA PHE A 66 -0.96 12.45 20.57
C PHE A 66 -1.76 11.26 20.00
N LYS A 67 -2.51 10.56 20.84
CA LYS A 67 -3.34 9.41 20.42
C LYS A 67 -4.43 9.79 19.43
N ILE A 68 -5.09 10.94 19.65
CA ILE A 68 -6.14 11.45 18.75
C ILE A 68 -5.53 11.71 17.36
N ASP A 69 -4.39 12.38 17.31
CA ASP A 69 -3.69 12.65 16.05
C ASP A 69 -3.23 11.36 15.35
N LEU A 70 -2.70 10.39 16.12
CA LEU A 70 -2.26 9.09 15.61
C LEU A 70 -3.39 8.33 14.91
N GLN A 71 -4.55 8.23 15.56
CA GLN A 71 -5.70 7.53 15.01
C GLN A 71 -6.28 8.24 13.80
N LYS A 72 -6.36 9.57 13.85
CA LYS A 72 -6.82 10.38 12.72
C LYS A 72 -5.96 10.12 11.48
N GLN A 73 -4.63 10.22 11.62
CA GLN A 73 -3.71 10.03 10.51
C GLN A 73 -3.69 8.59 9.99
N TYR A 74 -3.80 7.60 10.87
CA TYR A 74 -3.84 6.20 10.49
C TYR A 74 -5.09 5.89 9.64
N HIS A 75 -6.28 6.29 10.10
CA HIS A 75 -7.52 6.07 9.36
C HIS A 75 -7.63 6.92 8.08
N GLU A 76 -7.00 8.09 8.02
CA GLU A 76 -6.89 8.86 6.78
C GLU A 76 -6.03 8.11 5.73
N LYS A 77 -4.91 7.50 6.14
CA LYS A 77 -4.05 6.70 5.25
C LYS A 77 -4.71 5.42 4.78
N ASP A 78 -5.41 4.69 5.65
CA ASP A 78 -6.16 3.49 5.24
C ASP A 78 -7.25 3.84 4.22
N LYS A 79 -8.02 4.91 4.48
CA LYS A 79 -9.07 5.38 3.56
C LYS A 79 -8.52 5.83 2.21
N MET A 80 -7.33 6.45 2.17
CA MET A 80 -6.69 6.82 0.90
C MET A 80 -6.18 5.60 0.13
N THR A 81 -5.63 4.60 0.83
CA THR A 81 -5.12 3.38 0.19
C THR A 81 -6.27 2.61 -0.47
N GLU A 82 -7.38 2.43 0.25
CA GLU A 82 -8.57 1.74 -0.27
C GLU A 82 -9.23 2.48 -1.44
N ARG A 83 -9.34 3.81 -1.35
CA ARG A 83 -9.88 4.65 -2.43
C ARG A 83 -8.96 4.78 -3.64
N SER A 84 -7.66 4.51 -3.51
CA SER A 84 -6.70 4.59 -4.62
C SER A 84 -6.67 3.35 -5.49
N LEU A 85 -7.13 2.21 -4.96
CA LEU A 85 -7.21 0.95 -5.71
C LEU A 85 -8.41 0.95 -6.66
N GLU A 86 -9.54 1.53 -6.27
CA GLU A 86 -10.77 1.52 -7.06
C GLU A 86 -10.58 2.14 -8.47
N PRO A 87 -9.97 3.35 -8.64
CA PRO A 87 -9.74 3.93 -9.97
C PRO A 87 -8.67 3.17 -10.77
N LEU A 88 -7.68 2.58 -10.08
CA LEU A 88 -6.63 1.79 -10.72
C LEU A 88 -7.18 0.48 -11.29
N GLU A 89 -8.02 -0.22 -10.53
CA GLU A 89 -8.70 -1.44 -10.96
C GLU A 89 -9.71 -1.17 -12.08
N GLU A 90 -10.43 -0.05 -12.02
CA GLU A 90 -11.33 0.37 -13.09
C GLU A 90 -10.57 0.64 -14.40
N ALA A 91 -9.45 1.37 -14.33
CA ALA A 91 -8.60 1.63 -15.48
C ALA A 91 -7.97 0.33 -16.03
N ALA A 92 -7.46 -0.54 -15.16
CA ALA A 92 -6.91 -1.84 -15.55
C ALA A 92 -7.96 -2.70 -16.26
N THR A 93 -9.18 -2.76 -15.73
CA THR A 93 -10.30 -3.49 -16.32
C THR A 93 -10.65 -2.95 -17.71
N LYS A 94 -10.71 -1.62 -17.87
CA LYS A 94 -10.96 -0.96 -19.18
C LYS A 94 -9.89 -1.34 -20.22
N ILE A 95 -8.62 -1.26 -19.84
CA ILE A 95 -7.49 -1.60 -20.74
C ILE A 95 -7.54 -3.08 -21.11
N GLN A 96 -7.73 -3.97 -20.13
CA GLN A 96 -7.81 -5.41 -20.35
C GLN A 96 -8.99 -5.78 -21.27
N ALA A 97 -10.17 -5.21 -21.04
CA ALA A 97 -11.34 -5.44 -21.87
C ALA A 97 -11.12 -4.96 -23.32
N ALA A 98 -10.56 -3.76 -23.50
CA ALA A 98 -10.25 -3.20 -24.80
C ALA A 98 -9.22 -4.05 -25.57
N TYR A 99 -8.15 -4.49 -24.89
CA TYR A 99 -7.11 -5.32 -25.48
C TYR A 99 -7.62 -6.71 -25.88
N ARG A 100 -8.37 -7.38 -24.99
CA ARG A 100 -9.03 -8.67 -25.31
C ARG A 100 -9.96 -8.52 -26.52
N GLY A 101 -10.73 -7.44 -26.59
CA GLY A 101 -11.57 -7.12 -27.74
C GLY A 101 -10.76 -6.89 -29.03
N HIS A 102 -9.62 -6.20 -28.93
CA HIS A 102 -8.73 -5.99 -30.06
C HIS A 102 -8.16 -7.32 -30.59
N ILE A 103 -7.69 -8.21 -29.71
CA ILE A 103 -7.19 -9.54 -30.09
C ILE A 103 -8.23 -10.32 -30.91
N VAL A 104 -9.49 -10.33 -30.45
CA VAL A 104 -10.60 -11.03 -31.14
C VAL A 104 -10.86 -10.42 -32.52
N ARG A 105 -10.86 -9.08 -32.63
CA ARG A 105 -11.09 -8.37 -33.90
C ARG A 105 -9.94 -8.56 -34.91
N VAL A 106 -8.70 -8.65 -34.43
CA VAL A 106 -7.52 -8.90 -35.28
C VAL A 106 -7.44 -10.37 -35.70
N ASN A 107 -7.89 -11.30 -34.85
CA ASN A 107 -7.78 -12.74 -35.07
C ASN A 107 -9.14 -13.49 -35.06
N PRO A 108 -10.15 -13.07 -35.83
CA PRO A 108 -11.51 -13.63 -35.72
C PRO A 108 -11.57 -15.13 -36.02
N GLN A 109 -10.69 -15.61 -36.91
CA GLN A 109 -10.59 -17.03 -37.27
C GLN A 109 -10.15 -17.92 -36.10
N LYS A 110 -9.25 -17.43 -35.23
CA LYS A 110 -8.80 -18.17 -34.04
C LYS A 110 -9.93 -18.37 -33.02
N PHE A 111 -10.97 -17.54 -33.08
CA PHE A 111 -12.15 -17.60 -32.21
C PHE A 111 -13.40 -18.10 -32.92
N GLY A 112 -13.27 -18.76 -34.08
CA GLY A 112 -14.39 -19.35 -34.81
C GLY A 112 -15.35 -18.35 -35.46
N LEU A 113 -14.95 -17.07 -35.59
CA LEU A 113 -15.74 -16.03 -36.23
C LEU A 113 -15.41 -15.95 -37.73
N SER A 114 -16.41 -16.23 -38.58
CA SER A 114 -16.31 -16.06 -40.03
C SER A 114 -16.17 -14.58 -40.40
N LYS A 115 -15.20 -14.23 -41.25
CA LYS A 115 -15.00 -12.86 -41.75
C LYS A 115 -16.19 -12.47 -42.65
N LYS A 116 -17.27 -11.92 -42.08
CA LYS A 116 -18.29 -11.22 -42.87
C LYS A 116 -17.68 -9.90 -43.38
N LYS A 117 -17.69 -9.69 -44.70
CA LYS A 117 -17.42 -8.39 -45.32
C LYS A 117 -18.45 -7.39 -44.80
N THR A 118 -18.06 -6.53 -43.88
CA THR A 118 -18.82 -5.33 -43.53
C THR A 118 -17.86 -4.15 -43.60
N ASP A 119 -18.06 -3.33 -44.61
CA ASP A 119 -17.39 -2.05 -44.80
C ASP A 119 -17.86 -1.08 -43.70
N VAL A 120 -17.14 -1.06 -42.58
CA VAL A 120 -17.23 0.03 -41.60
C VAL A 120 -15.81 0.50 -41.32
N VAL A 121 -15.41 1.52 -42.06
CA VAL A 121 -14.24 2.34 -41.78
C VAL A 121 -14.51 3.08 -40.47
N CYS A 122 -13.78 2.71 -39.41
CA CYS A 122 -13.50 3.62 -38.31
C CYS A 122 -11.98 3.82 -38.30
N SER A 123 -11.57 4.86 -39.01
CA SER A 123 -10.17 5.28 -39.15
C SER A 123 -9.77 6.12 -37.94
N SER A 124 -8.97 5.54 -37.05
CA SER A 124 -8.08 6.25 -36.14
C SER A 124 -6.90 5.33 -35.82
N THR A 125 -6.12 4.99 -36.85
CA THR A 125 -4.89 4.21 -36.70
C THR A 125 -3.73 5.16 -36.42
N ASP A 126 -3.44 5.42 -35.15
CA ASP A 126 -2.06 5.65 -34.76
C ASP A 126 -1.40 4.28 -34.65
N ARG A 127 -0.60 3.97 -35.67
CA ARG A 127 0.10 2.70 -35.85
C ARG A 127 1.17 2.55 -34.77
N ILE A 128 0.89 1.77 -33.73
CA ILE A 128 1.94 1.18 -32.90
C ILE A 128 2.26 -0.17 -33.55
N ASN A 129 3.38 -0.23 -34.26
CA ASN A 129 3.87 -1.47 -34.88
C ASN A 129 4.15 -2.51 -33.79
N LEU A 130 3.25 -3.48 -33.64
CA LEU A 130 3.49 -4.69 -32.86
C LEU A 130 4.28 -5.67 -33.74
N LEU A 131 5.58 -5.43 -33.85
CA LEU A 131 6.54 -6.45 -34.25
C LEU A 131 6.71 -7.40 -33.07
N ASP A 132 6.32 -8.65 -33.31
CA ASP A 132 6.81 -9.89 -32.70
C ASP A 132 7.02 -9.90 -31.18
N ALA A 133 5.99 -10.36 -30.46
CA ALA A 133 6.16 -10.92 -29.12
C ALA A 133 5.40 -12.25 -29.01
N GLU A 134 5.82 -13.23 -29.81
CA GLU A 134 5.83 -14.61 -29.33
C GLU A 134 6.77 -14.68 -28.13
N LYS A 135 6.27 -14.33 -26.95
CA LYS A 135 6.85 -14.80 -25.70
C LYS A 135 5.84 -15.72 -25.06
N ASN A 136 6.13 -17.00 -25.24
CA ASN A 136 5.58 -18.12 -24.51
C ASN A 136 5.47 -17.75 -23.02
N PHE A 137 4.23 -17.54 -22.55
CA PHE A 137 3.94 -17.67 -21.13
C PHE A 137 3.95 -19.16 -20.82
N GLU A 138 5.15 -19.72 -20.72
CA GLU A 138 5.41 -20.95 -20.00
C GLU A 138 4.83 -20.78 -18.60
N LEU A 139 3.72 -21.47 -18.36
CA LEU A 139 3.14 -21.70 -17.06
C LEU A 139 4.18 -22.47 -16.23
N VAL A 140 5.01 -21.74 -15.49
CA VAL A 140 5.77 -22.34 -14.40
C VAL A 140 4.78 -22.61 -13.26
N LEU A 141 4.16 -23.78 -13.38
CA LEU A 141 3.48 -24.50 -12.32
C LEU A 141 4.54 -24.83 -11.25
N ILE A 142 4.62 -24.03 -10.19
CA ILE A 142 5.42 -24.39 -9.01
C ILE A 142 4.52 -25.20 -8.07
N ARG A 143 4.85 -26.48 -7.98
CA ARG A 143 4.43 -27.40 -6.92
C ARG A 143 5.43 -27.33 -5.78
#